data_AF-A0A537U3F6-F1
#
_entry.id   AF-A0A537U3F6-F1
#
_cell.length_a   1.000
_cell.length_b   1.000
_cell.length_c   1.000
_cell.angle_alpha   90.00
_cell.angle_beta   90.00
_cell.angle_gamma   90.00
#
_symmetry.space_group_name_H-M   'P 1'
#
loop_
_entity.id
_entity.type
_entity.pdbx_description
1 polymer ?
#
loop_
_entity_poly.entity_id
_entity_poly.type
_entity_poly.pdbx_seq_one_letter_code
_entity_poly.pdbx_strand_id
1 'polypeptide(L)'
;MSGIRMIAEDDIKGLNAWLAKAGLRGEPETALVNGFCERAVAAGLPISRALLLIDTLHPVYEGRVVRWGYDPSEPAVQEYGRTGLAAGALDLQLAPGEQGWTDARWRASPFFHLLQTGESLLRRRVTAETASEFPVLQDFRAAGMTDYVVMVNRFAPEGVIGEMDCVYSSWTTAHPEGFADAHIAALTRVVPTLALAFKAAALARMTGTLMQTYLGRDAGQRVLSGKIVRGITERIDAVIWFSDLRGFTRITDTAPEQVIPLLNDYADAIVSAIHEHGGDVLKLIGDGTLAIFTAEDRAHACSAALSAAVAAREGIAELNGRRAADGKPVTEMYLGLHVGKVFYGNVGSRERLDFTVIGPAVNEASRIAAMCRSVDQPVLTSSAFADVDGMRRRLVSVGRYALRGVAARRCFPPARYPVIRATLLDRSSSIAFARAKTARGRAVTVEARASLLQDNAGIILLRVESTRRQELVLGISWRAGESKQHRNERKCCHRKPRRFRKHAKATTPIAYASHATQ
;
A
#
# COMPACT_ATOMS: atom_id res chain seq x y z
N MET A 1 -15.15 51.76 24.44
CA MET A 1 -16.15 51.33 23.43
C MET A 1 -15.49 51.36 22.07
N SER A 2 -14.86 50.25 21.66
CA SER A 2 -14.32 50.13 20.30
C SER A 2 -15.48 49.76 19.39
N GLY A 3 -15.97 50.71 18.59
CA GLY A 3 -17.00 50.42 17.60
C GLY A 3 -16.52 49.36 16.61
N ILE A 4 -17.43 48.50 16.15
CA ILE A 4 -17.15 47.55 15.08
C ILE A 4 -16.65 48.35 13.86
N ARG A 5 -15.42 48.07 13.41
CA ARG A 5 -14.94 48.60 12.13
C ARG A 5 -15.79 47.96 11.02
N MET A 6 -16.56 48.77 10.32
CA MET A 6 -17.31 48.32 9.16
C MET A 6 -16.35 48.02 8.01
N ILE A 7 -16.53 46.87 7.36
CA ILE A 7 -15.75 46.50 6.19
C ILE A 7 -15.99 47.50 5.05
N ALA A 8 -14.91 48.05 4.48
CA ALA A 8 -14.99 48.99 3.38
C ALA A 8 -15.13 48.27 2.03
N GLU A 9 -15.67 48.99 1.03
CA GLU A 9 -15.81 48.47 -0.33
C GLU A 9 -14.46 48.05 -0.95
N ASP A 10 -13.39 48.79 -0.66
CA ASP A 10 -12.05 48.47 -1.16
C ASP A 10 -11.44 47.24 -0.47
N ASP A 11 -11.81 46.99 0.80
CA ASP A 11 -11.43 45.76 1.50
C ASP A 11 -12.10 44.53 0.86
N ILE A 12 -13.38 44.64 0.48
CA ILE A 12 -14.10 43.58 -0.25
C ILE A 12 -13.44 43.28 -1.60
N LYS A 13 -13.08 44.31 -2.36
CA LYS A 13 -12.34 44.17 -3.64
C LYS A 13 -10.98 43.51 -3.40
N GLY A 14 -10.26 43.92 -2.36
CA GLY A 14 -8.96 43.37 -1.98
C GLY A 14 -9.04 41.88 -1.65
N LEU A 15 -10.04 41.45 -0.88
CA LEU A 15 -10.27 40.04 -0.56
C LEU A 15 -10.56 39.21 -1.82
N ASN A 16 -11.45 39.69 -2.69
CA ASN A 16 -11.76 39.01 -3.95
C ASN A 16 -10.54 38.89 -4.87
N ALA A 17 -9.75 39.96 -5.01
CA ALA A 17 -8.53 39.95 -5.81
C ALA A 17 -7.48 38.97 -5.25
N TRP A 18 -7.33 38.93 -3.93
CA TRP A 18 -6.43 37.98 -3.26
C TRP A 18 -6.88 36.53 -3.47
N LEU A 19 -8.18 36.24 -3.27
CA LEU A 19 -8.75 34.90 -3.47
C LEU A 19 -8.56 34.41 -4.90
N ALA A 20 -8.84 35.26 -5.89
CA ALA A 20 -8.62 34.92 -7.29
C ALA A 20 -7.15 34.57 -7.57
N LYS A 21 -6.21 35.38 -7.06
CA LYS A 21 -4.77 35.12 -7.21
C LYS A 21 -4.32 33.87 -6.45
N ALA A 22 -4.84 33.62 -5.26
CA ALA A 22 -4.52 32.45 -4.45
C ALA A 22 -5.04 31.15 -5.10
N GLY A 23 -6.29 31.16 -5.58
CA GLY A 23 -6.88 30.06 -6.33
C GLY A 23 -6.10 29.73 -7.61
N LEU A 24 -5.71 30.74 -8.39
CA LEU A 24 -4.89 30.54 -9.60
C LEU A 24 -3.49 30.00 -9.32
N ARG A 25 -2.92 30.31 -8.15
CA ARG A 25 -1.64 29.72 -7.72
C ARG A 25 -1.77 28.27 -7.26
N GLY A 26 -2.99 27.77 -7.05
CA GLY A 26 -3.23 26.43 -6.54
C GLY A 26 -2.90 26.29 -5.05
N GLU A 27 -3.10 27.35 -4.26
CA GLU A 27 -2.95 27.26 -2.80
C GLU A 27 -3.86 26.17 -2.23
N PRO A 28 -3.39 25.37 -1.25
CA PRO A 28 -4.20 24.30 -0.66
C PRO A 28 -5.42 24.86 0.08
N GLU A 29 -6.46 24.04 0.25
CA GLU A 29 -7.74 24.45 0.86
C GLU A 29 -7.55 25.13 2.23
N THR A 30 -6.63 24.61 3.05
CA THR A 30 -6.30 25.17 4.37
C THR A 30 -5.70 26.57 4.29
N ALA A 31 -4.77 26.80 3.36
CA ALA A 31 -4.14 28.10 3.17
C ALA A 31 -5.13 29.13 2.64
N LEU A 32 -6.05 28.72 1.77
CA LEU A 32 -7.14 29.56 1.28
C LEU A 32 -8.06 30.01 2.42
N VAL A 33 -8.52 29.08 3.26
CA VAL A 33 -9.42 29.38 4.38
C VAL A 33 -8.73 30.24 5.44
N ASN A 34 -7.53 29.87 5.86
CA ASN A 34 -6.77 30.63 6.88
C ASN A 34 -6.47 32.04 6.37
N GLY A 35 -5.89 32.15 5.17
CA GLY A 35 -5.51 33.43 4.59
C GLY A 35 -6.71 34.33 4.31
N PHE A 36 -7.88 33.75 3.99
CA PHE A 36 -9.13 34.50 3.87
C PHE A 36 -9.58 35.03 5.22
N CYS A 37 -9.72 34.16 6.23
CA CYS A 37 -10.28 34.54 7.53
C CYS A 37 -9.43 35.60 8.23
N GLU A 38 -8.10 35.46 8.21
CA GLU A 38 -7.18 36.46 8.80
C GLU A 38 -7.34 37.84 8.15
N ARG A 39 -7.46 37.89 6.82
CA ARG A 39 -7.66 39.15 6.08
C ARG A 39 -9.06 39.73 6.28
N ALA A 40 -10.07 38.87 6.30
CA ALA A 40 -11.45 39.25 6.58
C ALA A 40 -11.57 39.90 7.96
N VAL A 41 -10.95 39.30 8.99
CA VAL A 41 -10.89 39.85 10.35
C VAL A 41 -10.12 41.17 10.39
N ALA A 42 -8.97 41.25 9.74
CA ALA A 42 -8.20 42.50 9.64
C ALA A 42 -8.97 43.63 8.91
N ALA A 43 -9.86 43.27 7.98
CA ALA A 43 -10.75 44.17 7.25
C ALA A 43 -12.02 44.57 8.03
N GLY A 44 -12.26 43.99 9.21
CA GLY A 44 -13.40 44.34 10.07
C GLY A 44 -14.55 43.34 10.06
N LEU A 45 -14.46 42.20 9.37
CA LEU A 45 -15.45 41.12 9.53
C LEU A 45 -15.22 40.40 10.86
N PRO A 46 -16.17 40.40 11.81
CA PRO A 46 -15.94 39.86 13.15
C PRO A 46 -16.08 38.33 13.17
N ILE A 47 -15.35 37.61 12.33
CA ILE A 47 -15.40 36.15 12.25
C ILE A 47 -14.59 35.57 13.41
N SER A 48 -15.22 34.66 14.17
CA SER A 48 -14.58 33.92 15.26
C SER A 48 -14.29 32.47 14.88
N ARG A 49 -15.20 31.82 14.13
CA ARG A 49 -14.93 30.51 13.53
C ARG A 49 -15.47 30.46 12.10
N ALA A 50 -14.79 29.66 11.28
CA ALA A 50 -15.23 29.34 9.93
C ALA A 50 -15.08 27.85 9.65
N LEU A 51 -16.01 27.31 8.89
CA LEU A 51 -15.97 25.94 8.39
C LEU A 51 -16.32 25.94 6.91
N LEU A 52 -15.51 25.27 6.10
CA LEU A 52 -15.84 24.99 4.71
C LEU A 52 -15.85 23.48 4.48
N LEU A 53 -16.79 23.04 3.65
CA LEU A 53 -17.02 21.64 3.35
C LEU A 53 -17.29 21.47 1.85
N ILE A 54 -16.68 20.43 1.28
CA ILE A 54 -16.97 19.94 -0.07
C ILE A 54 -16.93 18.41 -0.05
N ASP A 55 -17.85 17.79 -0.77
CA ASP A 55 -17.81 16.35 -0.99
C ASP A 55 -16.64 15.98 -1.92
N THR A 56 -16.18 14.74 -1.82
CA THR A 56 -15.02 14.23 -2.56
C THR A 56 -15.39 12.97 -3.34
N LEU A 57 -14.59 12.66 -4.36
CA LEU A 57 -14.67 11.40 -5.09
C LEU A 57 -13.76 10.30 -4.51
N HIS A 58 -13.37 10.39 -3.24
CA HIS A 58 -12.50 9.39 -2.64
C HIS A 58 -13.27 8.08 -2.40
N PRO A 59 -12.68 6.89 -2.67
CA PRO A 59 -13.37 5.62 -2.41
C PRO A 59 -13.65 5.38 -0.92
N VAL A 60 -12.86 6.01 -0.02
CA VAL A 60 -12.97 5.87 1.44
C VAL A 60 -13.63 7.07 2.11
N TYR A 61 -13.43 8.28 1.58
CA TYR A 61 -13.89 9.53 2.21
C TYR A 61 -14.98 10.17 1.36
N GLU A 62 -16.06 10.58 1.99
CA GLU A 62 -17.18 11.24 1.33
C GLU A 62 -16.99 12.73 1.22
N GLY A 63 -16.43 13.37 2.25
CA GLY A 63 -16.21 14.81 2.22
C GLY A 63 -15.02 15.26 3.04
N ARG A 64 -14.61 16.50 2.79
CA ARG A 64 -13.47 17.12 3.46
C ARG A 64 -13.88 18.45 4.06
N VAL A 65 -13.63 18.59 5.34
CA VAL A 65 -13.93 19.76 6.15
C VAL A 65 -12.63 20.50 6.44
N VAL A 66 -12.63 21.82 6.24
CA VAL A 66 -11.56 22.72 6.66
C VAL A 66 -12.11 23.69 7.70
N ARG A 67 -11.43 23.80 8.84
CA ARG A 67 -11.84 24.60 10.00
C ARG A 67 -10.83 25.71 10.28
N TRP A 68 -11.34 26.85 10.74
CA TRP A 68 -10.54 27.97 11.23
C TRP A 68 -11.15 28.54 12.52
N GLY A 69 -10.30 28.91 13.49
CA GLY A 69 -10.72 29.50 14.78
C GLY A 69 -11.26 28.49 15.81
N TYR A 70 -11.08 27.19 15.59
CA TYR A 70 -11.44 26.12 16.53
C TYR A 70 -10.30 25.85 17.52
N ASP A 71 -10.60 25.07 18.57
CA ASP A 71 -9.60 24.69 19.56
C ASP A 71 -8.44 23.93 18.88
N PRO A 72 -7.16 24.14 19.28
CA PRO A 72 -6.03 23.43 18.69
C PRO A 72 -6.08 21.89 18.82
N SER A 73 -6.87 21.36 19.76
CA SER A 73 -7.13 19.93 19.89
C SER A 73 -8.06 19.39 18.79
N GLU A 74 -8.80 20.25 18.10
CA GLU A 74 -9.60 19.89 16.94
C GLU A 74 -8.77 19.99 15.65
N PRO A 75 -8.76 18.97 14.79
CA PRO A 75 -7.95 19.00 13.59
C PRO A 75 -8.48 20.06 12.60
N ALA A 76 -7.58 20.90 12.10
CA ALA A 76 -7.88 21.95 11.11
C ALA A 76 -8.44 21.40 9.79
N VAL A 77 -8.15 20.14 9.51
CA VAL A 77 -8.72 19.38 8.39
C VAL A 77 -9.28 18.09 8.94
N GLN A 78 -10.51 17.76 8.53
CA GLN A 78 -11.08 16.45 8.79
C GLN A 78 -11.68 15.88 7.52
N GLU A 79 -11.35 14.63 7.22
CA GLU A 79 -12.02 13.82 6.20
C GLU A 79 -13.04 12.93 6.92
N TYR A 80 -14.22 12.75 6.33
CA TYR A 80 -15.23 11.85 6.88
C TYR A 80 -15.62 10.76 5.89
N GLY A 81 -15.94 9.57 6.41
CA GLY A 81 -16.41 8.43 5.62
C GLY A 81 -17.85 8.62 5.11
N ARG A 82 -18.28 7.73 4.21
CA ARG A 82 -19.61 7.78 3.56
C ARG A 82 -20.80 7.65 4.50
N THR A 83 -21.70 8.61 4.44
CA THR A 83 -23.04 8.56 5.04
C THR A 83 -23.92 7.56 4.28
N GLY A 84 -24.67 6.73 5.02
CA GLY A 84 -25.60 5.76 4.45
C GLY A 84 -25.05 4.36 4.16
N LEU A 85 -23.74 4.13 4.23
CA LEU A 85 -23.21 2.76 4.32
C LEU A 85 -23.36 2.29 5.77
N ALA A 86 -24.00 1.13 5.98
CA ALA A 86 -24.07 0.52 7.31
C ALA A 86 -22.65 0.44 7.89
N ALA A 87 -22.49 0.82 9.17
CA ALA A 87 -21.24 0.63 9.91
C ALA A 87 -20.86 -0.86 9.84
N GLY A 88 -19.97 -1.22 8.90
CA GLY A 88 -19.65 -2.61 8.55
C GLY A 88 -19.57 -2.94 7.05
N ALA A 89 -19.95 -2.04 6.13
CA ALA A 89 -19.84 -2.30 4.69
C ALA A 89 -18.44 -2.01 4.10
N LEU A 90 -17.65 -1.14 4.74
CA LEU A 90 -16.20 -1.07 4.54
C LEU A 90 -15.56 -1.58 5.83
N ASP A 91 -14.78 -2.66 5.75
CA ASP A 91 -13.96 -3.22 6.84
C ASP A 91 -12.76 -2.30 7.18
N LEU A 92 -12.96 -0.98 7.12
CA LEU A 92 -11.97 0.03 7.50
C LEU A 92 -12.25 0.44 8.94
N GLN A 93 -11.38 -0.01 9.86
CA GLN A 93 -11.31 0.52 11.22
C GLN A 93 -10.81 1.97 11.18
N LEU A 94 -11.72 2.90 10.90
CA LEU A 94 -11.45 4.33 11.02
C LEU A 94 -11.20 4.67 12.50
N ALA A 95 -10.19 5.49 12.77
CA ALA A 95 -9.85 5.90 14.13
C ALA A 95 -11.03 6.65 14.79
N PRO A 96 -11.14 6.69 16.13
CA PRO A 96 -12.24 7.37 16.82
C PRO A 96 -12.44 8.86 16.47
N GLY A 97 -11.40 9.55 15.97
CA GLY A 97 -11.46 10.93 15.47
C GLY A 97 -11.84 11.07 13.99
N GLU A 98 -11.90 9.97 13.25
CA GLU A 98 -12.29 9.86 11.83
C GLU A 98 -13.77 9.47 11.68
N GLN A 99 -14.50 9.33 12.80
CA GLN A 99 -15.94 9.20 12.80
C GLN A 99 -16.54 10.50 12.26
N GLY A 100 -16.97 10.41 11.00
CA GLY A 100 -17.63 11.46 10.27
C GLY A 100 -18.89 11.99 10.92
N TRP A 101 -19.56 12.89 10.19
CA TRP A 101 -20.96 13.18 10.50
C TRP A 101 -21.74 11.88 10.43
N THR A 102 -22.38 11.46 11.52
CA THR A 102 -23.35 10.38 11.44
C THR A 102 -24.48 10.82 10.51
N ASP A 103 -25.12 9.88 9.79
CA ASP A 103 -26.26 10.20 8.92
C ASP A 103 -27.33 11.01 9.68
N ALA A 104 -27.57 10.67 10.95
CA ALA A 104 -28.44 11.43 11.84
C ALA A 104 -27.98 12.88 12.09
N ARG A 105 -26.67 13.11 12.32
CA ARG A 105 -26.12 14.46 12.55
C ARG A 105 -26.14 15.30 11.27
N TRP A 106 -25.92 14.69 10.11
CA TRP A 106 -26.04 15.37 8.80
C TRP A 106 -27.49 15.79 8.52
N ARG A 107 -28.45 14.88 8.67
CA ARG A 107 -29.88 15.17 8.48
C ARG A 107 -30.42 16.23 9.42
N ALA A 108 -29.88 16.31 10.64
CA ALA A 108 -30.21 17.34 11.62
C ALA A 108 -29.44 18.66 11.42
N SER A 109 -28.69 18.81 10.32
CA SER A 109 -27.82 19.96 10.11
C SER A 109 -28.52 21.12 9.38
N PRO A 110 -28.07 22.36 9.62
CA PRO A 110 -28.47 23.52 8.82
C PRO A 110 -28.15 23.37 7.32
N PHE A 111 -27.08 22.64 6.97
CA PHE A 111 -26.72 22.38 5.58
C PHE A 111 -27.79 21.53 4.88
N PHE A 112 -28.21 20.43 5.52
CA PHE A 112 -29.26 19.57 5.00
C PHE A 112 -30.60 20.31 4.88
N HIS A 113 -30.93 21.17 5.83
CA HIS A 113 -32.11 22.03 5.73
C HIS A 113 -32.07 22.92 4.47
N LEU A 114 -30.95 23.62 4.22
CA LEU A 114 -30.78 24.45 3.01
C LEU A 114 -30.84 23.63 1.71
N LEU A 115 -30.39 22.37 1.72
CA LEU A 115 -30.56 21.46 0.58
C LEU A 115 -32.03 21.15 0.33
N GLN A 116 -32.81 20.86 1.36
CA GLN A 116 -34.23 20.54 1.23
C GLN A 116 -35.07 21.74 0.79
N THR A 117 -34.78 22.94 1.31
CA THR A 117 -35.54 24.15 0.97
C THR A 117 -35.11 24.77 -0.36
N GLY A 118 -33.90 24.45 -0.85
CA GLY A 118 -33.30 25.09 -2.01
C GLY A 118 -32.73 26.49 -1.72
N GLU A 119 -32.81 26.97 -0.48
CA GLU A 119 -32.22 28.25 -0.08
C GLU A 119 -30.69 28.18 -0.09
N SER A 120 -30.03 29.33 -0.24
CA SER A 120 -28.55 29.41 -0.33
C SER A 120 -27.91 30.06 0.90
N LEU A 121 -28.71 30.61 1.82
CA LEU A 121 -28.22 31.29 3.01
C LEU A 121 -29.20 31.11 4.17
N LEU A 122 -28.68 30.72 5.32
CA LEU A 122 -29.41 30.71 6.59
C LEU A 122 -28.63 31.53 7.62
N ARG A 123 -29.31 32.43 8.33
CA ARG A 123 -28.74 33.14 9.47
C ARG A 123 -29.57 32.89 10.72
N ARG A 124 -28.90 32.65 11.84
CA ARG A 124 -29.52 32.49 13.16
C ARG A 124 -28.69 33.21 14.22
N ARG A 125 -29.38 34.04 15.01
CA ARG A 125 -28.86 34.48 16.30
C ARG A 125 -28.72 33.25 17.19
N VAL A 126 -27.61 33.14 17.90
CA VAL A 126 -27.36 32.03 18.83
C VAL A 126 -27.92 32.42 20.19
N THR A 127 -29.15 32.02 20.46
CA THR A 127 -29.86 32.33 21.72
C THR A 127 -30.40 31.05 22.35
N ALA A 128 -31.03 31.16 23.52
CA ALA A 128 -31.63 30.00 24.16
C ALA A 128 -32.82 29.44 23.37
N GLU A 129 -33.56 30.31 22.69
CA GLU A 129 -34.73 29.94 21.90
C GLU A 129 -34.33 29.23 20.61
N THR A 130 -33.30 29.71 19.91
CA THR A 130 -32.87 29.16 18.61
C THR A 130 -31.97 27.93 18.76
N ALA A 131 -31.34 27.73 19.93
CA ALA A 131 -30.43 26.61 20.16
C ALA A 131 -31.09 25.23 20.01
N SER A 132 -32.42 25.12 20.11
CA SER A 132 -33.14 23.86 19.90
C SER A 132 -33.41 23.55 18.42
N GLU A 133 -33.28 24.52 17.51
CA GLU A 133 -33.57 24.33 16.08
C GLU A 133 -32.59 23.35 15.42
N PHE A 134 -31.31 23.45 15.78
CA PHE A 134 -30.25 22.60 15.26
C PHE A 134 -29.27 22.24 16.37
N PRO A 135 -28.82 20.97 16.51
CA PRO A 135 -27.86 20.57 17.54
C PRO A 135 -26.58 21.42 17.56
N VAL A 136 -26.09 21.81 16.38
CA VAL A 136 -24.87 22.64 16.26
C VAL A 136 -25.00 24.02 16.92
N LEU A 137 -26.21 24.57 17.05
CA LEU A 137 -26.42 25.85 17.73
C LEU A 137 -26.24 25.73 19.24
N GLN A 138 -26.46 24.54 19.82
CA GLN A 138 -26.16 24.27 21.22
C GLN A 138 -24.65 24.29 21.47
N ASP A 139 -23.90 23.65 20.57
CA ASP A 139 -22.43 23.63 20.60
C ASP A 139 -21.87 25.06 20.52
N PHE A 140 -22.40 25.88 19.59
CA PHE A 140 -21.96 27.26 19.43
C PHE A 140 -22.34 28.17 20.60
N ARG A 141 -23.51 27.96 21.20
CA ARG A 141 -23.92 28.67 22.42
C ARG A 141 -22.99 28.33 23.58
N ALA A 142 -22.67 27.05 23.77
CA ALA A 142 -21.72 26.61 24.79
C ALA A 142 -20.32 27.19 24.57
N ALA A 143 -19.93 27.39 23.30
CA ALA A 143 -18.68 28.05 22.91
C ALA A 143 -18.73 29.59 22.95
N GLY A 144 -19.82 30.21 23.42
CA GLY A 144 -19.95 31.66 23.55
C GLY A 144 -20.14 32.43 22.24
N MET A 145 -20.58 31.77 21.17
CA MET A 145 -20.92 32.44 19.92
C MET A 145 -22.30 33.09 20.02
N THR A 146 -22.50 34.18 19.27
CA THR A 146 -23.70 35.03 19.33
C THR A 146 -24.49 35.05 18.02
N ASP A 147 -23.86 34.74 16.88
CA ASP A 147 -24.49 34.70 15.56
C ASP A 147 -23.85 33.61 14.70
N TYR A 148 -24.65 33.02 13.83
CA TYR A 148 -24.31 31.89 12.98
C TYR A 148 -24.89 32.08 11.59
N VAL A 149 -24.05 31.96 10.57
CA VAL A 149 -24.41 32.12 9.16
C VAL A 149 -23.94 30.89 8.40
N VAL A 150 -24.81 30.37 7.55
CA VAL A 150 -24.57 29.22 6.69
C VAL A 150 -24.82 29.63 5.26
N MET A 151 -23.94 29.23 4.35
CA MET A 151 -24.08 29.49 2.92
C MET A 151 -23.80 28.23 2.10
N VAL A 152 -24.62 28.01 1.07
CA VAL A 152 -24.48 26.91 0.10
C VAL A 152 -24.21 27.51 -1.28
N ASN A 153 -23.01 27.29 -1.80
CA ASN A 153 -22.59 27.75 -3.12
C ASN A 153 -22.73 26.60 -4.12
N ARG A 154 -23.91 26.49 -4.74
CA ARG A 154 -24.27 25.41 -5.65
C ARG A 154 -23.56 25.52 -7.00
N PHE A 155 -23.23 24.37 -7.56
CA PHE A 155 -22.69 24.26 -8.90
C PHE A 155 -23.83 24.13 -9.91
N ALA A 156 -23.55 24.51 -11.16
CA ALA A 156 -24.43 24.17 -12.26
C ALA A 156 -24.40 22.64 -12.49
N PRO A 157 -25.46 22.03 -13.06
CA PRO A 157 -25.53 20.58 -13.31
C PRO A 157 -24.30 20.02 -14.03
N GLU A 158 -23.73 20.76 -14.98
CA GLU A 158 -22.55 20.36 -15.76
C GLU A 158 -21.26 20.37 -14.93
N GLY A 159 -21.27 21.07 -13.79
CA GLY A 159 -20.15 21.18 -12.86
C GLY A 159 -20.27 20.29 -11.63
N VAL A 160 -21.32 19.46 -11.55
CA VAL A 160 -21.53 18.45 -10.51
C VAL A 160 -20.73 17.20 -10.86
N ILE A 161 -20.07 16.62 -9.85
CA ILE A 161 -19.30 15.38 -10.01
C ILE A 161 -19.68 14.40 -8.90
N GLY A 162 -20.50 13.40 -9.23
CA GLY A 162 -21.09 12.51 -8.22
C GLY A 162 -21.97 13.32 -7.26
N GLU A 163 -21.76 13.15 -5.95
CA GLU A 163 -22.44 13.94 -4.90
C GLU A 163 -21.82 15.33 -4.69
N MET A 164 -20.69 15.65 -5.34
CA MET A 164 -20.05 16.97 -5.22
C MET A 164 -20.81 18.01 -6.05
N ASP A 165 -21.84 18.60 -5.44
CA ASP A 165 -22.78 19.52 -6.08
C ASP A 165 -22.65 20.98 -5.63
N CYS A 166 -21.95 21.24 -4.52
CA CYS A 166 -21.77 22.58 -3.98
C CYS A 166 -20.55 22.69 -3.03
N VAL A 167 -20.26 23.93 -2.61
CA VAL A 167 -19.42 24.21 -1.44
C VAL A 167 -20.30 24.73 -0.32
N TYR A 168 -20.27 24.03 0.81
CA TYR A 168 -20.90 24.43 2.05
C TYR A 168 -19.93 25.30 2.86
N SER A 169 -20.45 26.35 3.48
CA SER A 169 -19.66 27.14 4.42
C SER A 169 -20.50 27.60 5.60
N SER A 170 -19.86 27.71 6.76
CA SER A 170 -20.47 28.33 7.92
C SER A 170 -19.51 29.29 8.63
N TRP A 171 -20.09 30.31 9.24
CA TRP A 171 -19.40 31.46 9.80
C TRP A 171 -20.04 31.79 11.15
N THR A 172 -19.24 31.88 12.21
CA THR A 172 -19.72 32.29 13.54
C THR A 172 -18.96 33.50 14.04
N THR A 173 -19.58 34.21 14.98
CA THR A 173 -18.96 35.32 15.70
C THR A 173 -19.27 35.23 17.19
N ALA A 174 -18.30 35.63 18.02
CA ALA A 174 -18.48 35.87 19.45
C ALA A 174 -18.72 37.35 19.77
N HIS A 175 -18.81 38.22 18.75
CA HIS A 175 -19.08 39.64 18.97
C HIS A 175 -20.43 39.82 19.69
N PRO A 176 -20.57 40.64 20.74
CA PRO A 176 -21.82 40.71 21.52
C PRO A 176 -23.07 41.03 20.68
N GLU A 177 -22.93 41.95 19.71
CA GLU A 177 -24.00 42.31 18.78
C GLU A 177 -24.13 41.35 17.59
N GLY A 178 -23.23 40.37 17.49
CA GLY A 178 -23.05 39.45 16.37
C GLY A 178 -22.79 40.15 15.03
N PHE A 179 -23.27 39.57 13.93
CA PHE A 179 -23.02 40.14 12.61
C PHE A 179 -23.97 41.32 12.32
N ALA A 180 -23.46 42.44 11.83
CA ALA A 180 -24.29 43.47 11.22
C ALA A 180 -24.70 43.05 9.80
N ASP A 181 -25.78 43.61 9.25
CA ASP A 181 -26.25 43.27 7.90
C ASP A 181 -25.21 43.59 6.82
N ALA A 182 -24.39 44.62 7.03
CA ALA A 182 -23.26 44.91 6.15
C ALA A 182 -22.20 43.80 6.15
N HIS A 183 -21.98 43.12 7.29
CA HIS A 183 -21.07 41.96 7.34
C HIS A 183 -21.64 40.80 6.53
N ILE A 184 -22.95 40.55 6.64
CA ILE A 184 -23.62 39.52 5.85
C ILE A 184 -23.53 39.84 4.35
N ALA A 185 -23.83 41.09 3.97
CA ALA A 185 -23.71 41.55 2.58
C ALA A 185 -22.27 41.38 2.04
N ALA A 186 -21.26 41.68 2.85
CA ALA A 186 -19.87 41.46 2.48
C ALA A 186 -19.52 39.97 2.32
N LEU A 187 -19.94 39.11 3.25
CA LEU A 187 -19.75 37.66 3.12
C LEU A 187 -20.42 37.13 1.84
N THR A 188 -21.67 37.51 1.56
CA THR A 188 -22.38 37.10 0.34
C THR A 188 -21.67 37.52 -0.95
N ARG A 189 -20.86 38.58 -0.92
CA ARG A 189 -20.09 39.07 -2.08
C ARG A 189 -18.70 38.44 -2.23
N VAL A 190 -18.12 37.91 -1.16
CA VAL A 190 -16.73 37.39 -1.18
C VAL A 190 -16.68 35.86 -1.08
N VAL A 191 -17.60 35.26 -0.33
CA VAL A 191 -17.68 33.81 -0.15
C VAL A 191 -17.81 33.04 -1.48
N PRO A 192 -18.54 33.51 -2.51
CA PRO A 192 -18.57 32.82 -3.81
C PRO A 192 -17.19 32.70 -4.47
N THR A 193 -16.34 33.73 -4.35
CA THR A 193 -14.96 33.70 -4.88
C THR A 193 -14.10 32.73 -4.07
N LEU A 194 -14.28 32.68 -2.75
CA LEU A 194 -13.62 31.70 -1.89
C LEU A 194 -14.06 30.28 -2.24
N ALA A 195 -15.36 30.05 -2.40
CA ALA A 195 -15.93 28.76 -2.79
C ALA A 195 -15.36 28.31 -4.15
N LEU A 196 -15.21 29.21 -5.11
CA LEU A 196 -14.59 28.90 -6.40
C LEU A 196 -13.11 28.50 -6.26
N ALA A 197 -12.32 29.26 -5.49
CA ALA A 197 -10.91 28.95 -5.23
C ALA A 197 -10.77 27.61 -4.47
N PHE A 198 -11.65 27.37 -3.49
CA PHE A 198 -11.70 26.14 -2.71
C PHE A 198 -12.07 24.93 -3.58
N LYS A 199 -13.08 25.06 -4.45
CA LYS A 199 -13.44 24.05 -5.45
C LYS A 199 -12.25 23.74 -6.37
N ALA A 200 -11.53 24.76 -6.84
CA ALA A 200 -10.37 24.56 -7.71
C ALA A 200 -9.26 23.77 -7.01
N ALA A 201 -8.93 24.11 -5.76
CA ALA A 201 -7.97 23.37 -4.95
C ALA A 201 -8.42 21.92 -4.70
N ALA A 202 -9.70 21.71 -4.35
CA ALA A 202 -10.27 20.39 -4.15
C ALA A 202 -10.23 19.52 -5.42
N LEU A 203 -10.58 20.08 -6.59
CA LEU A 203 -10.50 19.39 -7.87
C LEU A 203 -9.06 18.98 -8.21
N ALA A 204 -8.08 19.87 -8.00
CA ALA A 204 -6.67 19.57 -8.25
C ALA A 204 -6.17 18.42 -7.35
N ARG A 205 -6.50 18.47 -6.05
CA ARG A 205 -6.18 17.41 -5.10
C ARG A 205 -6.84 16.09 -5.48
N MET A 206 -8.15 16.09 -5.76
CA MET A 206 -8.89 14.90 -6.16
C MET A 206 -8.35 14.29 -7.45
N THR A 207 -7.97 15.11 -8.44
CA THR A 207 -7.30 14.62 -9.64
C THR A 207 -6.01 13.89 -9.27
N GLY A 208 -5.22 14.45 -8.36
CA GLY A 208 -4.04 13.81 -7.79
C GLY A 208 -4.35 12.44 -7.16
N THR A 209 -5.32 12.39 -6.27
CA THR A 209 -5.71 11.18 -5.55
C THR A 209 -6.27 10.11 -6.50
N LEU A 210 -7.21 10.45 -7.38
CA LEU A 210 -7.79 9.52 -8.35
C LEU A 210 -6.73 8.93 -9.27
N MET A 211 -5.80 9.75 -9.77
CA MET A 211 -4.70 9.25 -10.60
C MET A 211 -3.82 8.25 -9.82
N GLN A 212 -3.49 8.54 -8.57
CA GLN A 212 -2.66 7.63 -7.76
C GLN A 212 -3.39 6.34 -7.36
N THR A 213 -4.66 6.43 -6.99
CA THR A 213 -5.46 5.28 -6.56
C THR A 213 -5.74 4.31 -7.71
N TYR A 214 -6.01 4.82 -8.92
CA TYR A 214 -6.40 3.98 -10.05
C TYR A 214 -5.25 3.63 -11.00
N LEU A 215 -4.21 4.47 -11.12
CA LEU A 215 -3.05 4.20 -11.98
C LEU A 215 -1.80 3.73 -11.21
N GLY A 216 -1.76 3.90 -9.89
CA GLY A 216 -0.57 3.71 -9.08
C GLY A 216 0.22 5.00 -8.86
N ARG A 217 1.11 5.01 -7.84
CA ARG A 217 1.77 6.24 -7.35
C ARG A 217 2.66 6.91 -8.41
N ASP A 218 3.64 6.20 -8.96
CA ASP A 218 4.54 6.77 -10.00
C ASP A 218 3.78 7.05 -11.32
N ALA A 219 3.00 6.10 -11.82
CA ALA A 219 2.25 6.27 -13.06
C ALA A 219 1.28 7.46 -13.01
N GLY A 220 0.54 7.61 -11.90
CA GLY A 220 -0.33 8.76 -11.67
C GLY A 220 0.43 10.09 -11.67
N GLN A 221 1.58 10.17 -11.00
CA GLN A 221 2.43 11.37 -11.02
C GLN A 221 2.98 11.69 -12.41
N ARG A 222 3.36 10.68 -13.19
CA ARG A 222 3.83 10.85 -14.57
C ARG A 222 2.73 11.40 -15.48
N VAL A 223 1.50 10.91 -15.32
CA VAL A 223 0.33 11.44 -16.05
C VAL A 223 0.06 12.89 -15.66
N LEU A 224 0.05 13.22 -14.36
CA LEU A 224 -0.16 14.59 -13.86
C LEU A 224 0.93 15.57 -14.30
N SER A 225 2.16 15.09 -14.51
CA SER A 225 3.26 15.90 -15.04
C SER A 225 3.26 16.02 -16.57
N GLY A 226 2.22 15.51 -17.25
CA GLY A 226 2.05 15.65 -18.69
C GLY A 226 2.77 14.59 -19.53
N LYS A 227 3.29 13.51 -18.93
CA LYS A 227 3.82 12.35 -19.68
C LYS A 227 2.69 11.46 -20.20
N ILE A 228 1.80 12.03 -21.01
CA ILE A 228 0.56 11.42 -21.52
C ILE A 228 0.64 10.97 -22.98
N VAL A 229 1.80 11.18 -23.64
CA VAL A 229 1.96 10.86 -25.06
C VAL A 229 2.09 9.35 -25.26
N ARG A 230 1.27 8.81 -26.15
CA ARG A 230 1.27 7.39 -26.55
C ARG A 230 2.60 7.00 -27.20
N GLY A 231 3.13 5.83 -26.85
CA GLY A 231 4.32 5.26 -27.47
C GLY A 231 5.64 5.82 -26.95
N ILE A 232 5.62 6.85 -26.09
CA ILE A 232 6.78 7.22 -25.28
C ILE A 232 6.91 6.16 -24.19
N THR A 233 7.89 5.28 -24.36
CA THR A 233 8.27 4.29 -23.35
C THR A 233 9.72 4.53 -22.98
N GLU A 234 9.98 4.48 -21.69
CA GLU A 234 11.33 4.54 -21.15
C GLU A 234 11.84 3.11 -21.00
N ARG A 235 13.04 2.84 -21.49
CA ARG A 235 13.67 1.54 -21.26
C ARG A 235 14.38 1.58 -19.92
N ILE A 236 13.75 0.99 -18.92
CA ILE A 236 14.27 0.91 -17.56
C ILE A 236 14.78 -0.49 -17.25
N ASP A 237 15.62 -0.57 -16.22
CA ASP A 237 16.04 -1.83 -15.61
C ASP A 237 15.35 -1.93 -14.26
N ALA A 238 14.61 -3.01 -14.04
CA ALA A 238 13.74 -3.13 -12.88
C ALA A 238 13.68 -4.56 -12.36
N VAL A 239 13.40 -4.69 -11.07
CA VAL A 239 12.91 -5.95 -10.52
C VAL A 239 11.40 -5.99 -10.73
N ILE A 240 10.93 -7.04 -11.37
CA ILE A 240 9.52 -7.33 -11.59
C ILE A 240 9.04 -8.24 -10.47
N TRP A 241 7.99 -7.79 -9.81
CA TRP A 241 7.20 -8.56 -8.86
C TRP A 241 5.92 -9.01 -9.54
N PHE A 242 5.69 -10.31 -9.55
CA PHE A 242 4.40 -10.89 -9.94
C PHE A 242 3.96 -11.86 -8.85
N SER A 243 2.85 -11.54 -8.17
CA SER A 243 2.24 -12.45 -7.20
C SER A 243 0.84 -12.88 -7.61
N ASP A 244 0.39 -14.01 -7.06
CA ASP A 244 -0.92 -14.62 -7.29
C ASP A 244 -1.38 -15.37 -6.02
N LEU A 245 -2.67 -15.51 -5.78
CA LEU A 245 -3.16 -16.16 -4.55
C LEU A 245 -3.25 -17.69 -4.70
N ARG A 246 -2.82 -18.41 -3.67
CA ARG A 246 -2.79 -19.88 -3.69
C ARG A 246 -4.20 -20.44 -3.64
N GLY A 247 -4.60 -21.13 -4.71
CA GLY A 247 -5.88 -21.85 -4.74
C GLY A 247 -7.10 -20.92 -4.71
N PHE A 248 -6.95 -19.67 -5.18
CA PHE A 248 -8.03 -18.70 -5.26
C PHE A 248 -9.26 -19.21 -5.99
N THR A 249 -9.10 -19.91 -7.12
CA THR A 249 -10.22 -20.54 -7.86
C THR A 249 -11.08 -21.45 -6.98
N ARG A 250 -10.48 -22.16 -6.02
CA ARG A 250 -11.26 -22.98 -5.08
C ARG A 250 -12.06 -22.11 -4.12
N ILE A 251 -11.47 -21.01 -3.64
CA ILE A 251 -12.13 -20.08 -2.72
C ILE A 251 -13.32 -19.40 -3.41
N THR A 252 -13.17 -19.01 -4.68
CA THR A 252 -14.26 -18.42 -5.46
C THR A 252 -15.45 -19.36 -5.62
N ASP A 253 -15.19 -20.66 -5.72
CA ASP A 253 -16.25 -21.69 -5.85
C ASP A 253 -16.93 -22.00 -4.50
N THR A 254 -16.18 -21.97 -3.38
CA THR A 254 -16.67 -22.42 -2.06
C THR A 254 -17.19 -21.31 -1.15
N ALA A 255 -16.76 -20.06 -1.37
CA ALA A 255 -17.11 -18.91 -0.53
C ALA A 255 -17.21 -17.63 -1.38
N PRO A 256 -18.12 -17.57 -2.37
CA PRO A 256 -18.25 -16.45 -3.30
C PRO A 256 -18.48 -15.10 -2.61
N GLU A 257 -19.20 -15.09 -1.48
CA GLU A 257 -19.45 -13.90 -0.66
C GLU A 257 -18.19 -13.34 0.01
N GLN A 258 -17.15 -14.16 0.16
CA GLN A 258 -15.87 -13.77 0.76
C GLN A 258 -14.82 -13.32 -0.25
N VAL A 259 -15.09 -13.42 -1.55
CA VAL A 259 -14.10 -13.14 -2.60
C VAL A 259 -13.62 -11.70 -2.57
N ILE A 260 -14.54 -10.73 -2.54
CA ILE A 260 -14.18 -9.30 -2.55
C ILE A 260 -13.50 -8.88 -1.24
N PRO A 261 -14.03 -9.21 -0.04
CA PRO A 261 -13.33 -8.93 1.22
C PRO A 261 -11.93 -9.56 1.27
N LEU A 262 -11.79 -10.80 0.81
CA LEU A 262 -10.49 -11.47 0.74
C LEU A 262 -9.54 -10.76 -0.23
N LEU A 263 -9.98 -10.39 -1.43
CA LEU A 263 -9.12 -9.66 -2.36
C LEU A 263 -8.67 -8.32 -1.79
N ASN A 264 -9.56 -7.57 -1.14
CA ASN A 264 -9.22 -6.28 -0.53
C ASN A 264 -8.19 -6.44 0.59
N ASP A 265 -8.39 -7.38 1.51
CA ASP A 265 -7.47 -7.59 2.64
C ASP A 265 -6.07 -8.02 2.18
N TYR A 266 -5.98 -8.93 1.21
CA TYR A 266 -4.69 -9.41 0.72
C TYR A 266 -4.01 -8.39 -0.19
N ALA A 267 -4.78 -7.65 -1.00
CA ALA A 267 -4.24 -6.54 -1.76
C ALA A 267 -3.64 -5.50 -0.81
N ASP A 268 -4.32 -5.16 0.28
CA ASP A 268 -3.81 -4.18 1.25
C ASP A 268 -2.49 -4.65 1.89
N ALA A 269 -2.41 -5.91 2.33
CA ALA A 269 -1.19 -6.47 2.90
C ALA A 269 -0.01 -6.50 1.90
N ILE A 270 -0.27 -6.85 0.63
CA ILE A 270 0.77 -6.94 -0.40
C ILE A 270 1.20 -5.55 -0.89
N VAL A 271 0.23 -4.68 -1.20
CA VAL A 271 0.46 -3.33 -1.73
C VAL A 271 1.19 -2.47 -0.69
N SER A 272 0.80 -2.54 0.58
CA SER A 272 1.48 -1.82 1.66
C SER A 272 2.94 -2.24 1.78
N ALA A 273 3.22 -3.55 1.82
CA ALA A 273 4.60 -4.06 1.86
C ALA A 273 5.44 -3.65 0.65
N ILE A 274 4.86 -3.61 -0.55
CA ILE A 274 5.56 -3.14 -1.76
C ILE A 274 5.92 -1.65 -1.63
N HIS A 275 4.95 -0.81 -1.25
CA HIS A 275 5.15 0.63 -1.14
C HIS A 275 6.12 1.02 -0.02
N GLU A 276 6.05 0.38 1.16
CA GLU A 276 6.96 0.64 2.29
C GLU A 276 8.42 0.37 1.94
N HIS A 277 8.66 -0.52 0.98
CA HIS A 277 9.99 -0.85 0.48
C HIS A 277 10.30 -0.19 -0.87
N GLY A 278 9.57 0.86 -1.25
CA GLY A 278 9.88 1.70 -2.41
C GLY A 278 9.60 1.05 -3.77
N GLY A 279 8.76 0.01 -3.82
CA GLY A 279 8.23 -0.50 -5.07
C GLY A 279 6.97 0.25 -5.50
N ASP A 280 6.65 0.16 -6.79
CA ASP A 280 5.45 0.73 -7.40
C ASP A 280 4.52 -0.37 -7.87
N VAL A 281 3.31 -0.41 -7.31
CA VAL A 281 2.25 -1.30 -7.80
C VAL A 281 1.65 -0.71 -9.06
N LEU A 282 1.67 -1.48 -10.15
CA LEU A 282 1.21 -1.02 -11.45
C LEU A 282 -0.26 -1.39 -11.68
N LYS A 283 -0.64 -2.64 -11.35
CA LYS A 283 -2.02 -3.08 -11.47
C LYS A 283 -2.28 -4.37 -10.68
N LEU A 284 -3.54 -4.53 -10.30
CA LEU A 284 -4.10 -5.80 -9.84
C LEU A 284 -4.69 -6.55 -11.04
N ILE A 285 -4.41 -7.85 -11.16
CA ILE A 285 -4.79 -8.71 -12.29
C ILE A 285 -5.53 -9.93 -11.74
N GLY A 286 -6.86 -9.81 -11.56
CA GLY A 286 -7.61 -10.84 -10.84
C GLY A 286 -7.18 -10.89 -9.38
N ASP A 287 -6.68 -12.04 -8.93
CA ASP A 287 -6.02 -12.24 -7.63
C ASP A 287 -4.51 -11.97 -7.63
N GLY A 288 -3.96 -11.59 -8.80
CA GLY A 288 -2.55 -11.28 -8.96
C GLY A 288 -2.18 -9.82 -8.75
N THR A 289 -0.93 -9.56 -8.39
CA THR A 289 -0.36 -8.20 -8.28
C THR A 289 0.88 -8.09 -9.15
N LEU A 290 0.91 -7.08 -10.02
CA LEU A 290 2.09 -6.70 -10.81
C LEU A 290 2.68 -5.40 -10.25
N ALA A 291 3.94 -5.47 -9.84
CA ALA A 291 4.68 -4.32 -9.33
C ALA A 291 6.11 -4.31 -9.85
N ILE A 292 6.77 -3.17 -9.72
CA ILE A 292 8.17 -3.00 -10.08
C ILE A 292 8.95 -2.32 -8.96
N PHE A 293 10.23 -2.65 -8.86
CA PHE A 293 11.18 -1.91 -8.06
C PHE A 293 12.21 -1.32 -9.01
N THR A 294 12.27 0.01 -9.02
CA THR A 294 13.23 0.77 -9.81
C THR A 294 14.24 1.38 -8.85
N ALA A 295 15.52 1.28 -9.17
CA ALA A 295 16.60 1.93 -8.42
C ALA A 295 17.79 2.16 -9.34
N GLU A 296 18.67 3.10 -8.97
CA GLU A 296 19.91 3.37 -9.72
C GLU A 296 20.82 2.13 -9.79
N ASP A 297 20.80 1.30 -8.74
CA ASP A 297 21.53 0.03 -8.67
C ASP A 297 20.57 -1.17 -8.52
N ARG A 298 20.86 -2.23 -9.29
CA ARG A 298 20.16 -3.51 -9.24
C ARG A 298 20.22 -4.16 -7.87
N ALA A 299 21.34 -4.08 -7.16
CA ALA A 299 21.45 -4.75 -5.86
C ALA A 299 20.51 -4.12 -4.84
N HIS A 300 20.34 -2.79 -4.89
CA HIS A 300 19.35 -2.09 -4.08
C HIS A 300 17.92 -2.51 -4.41
N ALA A 301 17.53 -2.48 -5.70
CA ALA A 301 16.18 -2.88 -6.13
C ALA A 301 15.87 -4.35 -5.76
N CYS A 302 16.82 -5.27 -5.96
CA CYS A 302 16.67 -6.67 -5.57
C CYS A 302 16.53 -6.83 -4.05
N SER A 303 17.32 -6.09 -3.27
CA SER A 303 17.23 -6.13 -1.81
C SER A 303 15.89 -5.59 -1.31
N ALA A 304 15.42 -4.48 -1.88
CA ALA A 304 14.13 -3.86 -1.56
C ALA A 304 12.97 -4.80 -1.86
N ALA A 305 12.93 -5.39 -3.07
CA ALA A 305 11.93 -6.38 -3.46
C ALA A 305 11.92 -7.61 -2.54
N LEU A 306 13.10 -8.06 -2.10
CA LEU A 306 13.21 -9.18 -1.19
C LEU A 306 12.74 -8.82 0.22
N SER A 307 12.99 -7.60 0.70
CA SER A 307 12.44 -7.11 1.97
C SER A 307 10.91 -6.97 1.92
N ALA A 308 10.36 -6.43 0.82
CA ALA A 308 8.92 -6.41 0.57
C ALA A 308 8.30 -7.82 0.58
N ALA A 309 9.00 -8.80 0.02
CA ALA A 309 8.55 -10.20 0.04
C ALA A 309 8.51 -10.80 1.45
N VAL A 310 9.38 -10.37 2.35
CA VAL A 310 9.30 -10.75 3.78
C VAL A 310 8.08 -10.10 4.42
N ALA A 311 7.98 -8.77 4.32
CA ALA A 311 6.92 -7.99 4.96
C ALA A 311 5.53 -8.44 4.49
N ALA A 312 5.34 -8.66 3.18
CA ALA A 312 4.07 -9.16 2.65
C ALA A 312 3.70 -10.54 3.22
N ARG A 313 4.67 -11.45 3.41
CA ARG A 313 4.40 -12.77 4.01
C ARG A 313 4.07 -12.68 5.48
N GLU A 314 4.74 -11.81 6.23
CA GLU A 314 4.45 -11.55 7.64
C GLU A 314 3.04 -10.95 7.81
N GLY A 315 2.70 -9.94 7.01
CA GLY A 315 1.36 -9.33 6.99
C GLY A 315 0.26 -10.31 6.59
N ILE A 316 0.50 -11.17 5.59
CA ILE A 316 -0.44 -12.25 5.22
C ILE A 316 -0.60 -13.26 6.36
N ALA A 317 0.47 -13.61 7.09
CA ALA A 317 0.37 -14.54 8.21
C ALA A 317 -0.49 -13.97 9.36
N GLU A 318 -0.32 -12.69 9.67
CA GLU A 318 -1.16 -11.98 10.64
C GLU A 318 -2.62 -11.90 10.18
N LEU A 319 -2.85 -11.51 8.92
CA LEU A 319 -4.17 -11.47 8.30
C LEU A 319 -4.86 -12.83 8.35
N ASN A 320 -4.13 -13.91 8.04
CA ASN A 320 -4.63 -15.27 8.14
C ASN A 320 -5.04 -15.62 9.57
N GLY A 321 -4.28 -15.20 10.57
CA GLY A 321 -4.65 -15.38 11.98
C GLY A 321 -5.99 -14.74 12.31
N ARG A 322 -6.19 -13.49 11.89
CA ARG A 322 -7.46 -12.75 12.09
C ARG A 322 -8.62 -13.40 11.33
N ARG A 323 -8.47 -13.66 10.03
CA ARG A 323 -9.51 -14.27 9.20
C ARG A 323 -9.90 -15.67 9.68
N ALA A 324 -8.92 -16.48 10.10
CA ALA A 324 -9.18 -17.80 10.65
C ALA A 324 -9.96 -17.74 11.98
N ALA A 325 -9.66 -16.76 12.84
CA ALA A 325 -10.42 -16.55 14.09
C ALA A 325 -11.90 -16.22 13.82
N ASP A 326 -12.17 -15.51 12.71
CA ASP A 326 -13.52 -15.18 12.25
C ASP A 326 -14.19 -16.29 11.42
N GLY A 327 -13.54 -17.45 11.24
CA GLY A 327 -14.03 -18.53 10.39
C GLY A 327 -14.05 -18.20 8.88
N LYS A 328 -13.35 -17.16 8.46
CA LYS A 328 -13.25 -16.72 7.06
C LYS A 328 -12.17 -17.51 6.31
N PRO A 329 -12.27 -17.67 4.97
CA PRO A 329 -11.24 -18.32 4.16
C PRO A 329 -9.87 -17.66 4.29
N VAL A 330 -8.82 -18.48 4.30
CA VAL A 330 -7.41 -18.07 4.33
C VAL A 330 -6.64 -18.67 3.15
N THR A 331 -5.59 -17.98 2.72
CA THR A 331 -4.70 -18.37 1.64
C THR A 331 -3.27 -17.82 1.84
N GLU A 332 -2.36 -18.23 0.97
CA GLU A 332 -0.98 -17.74 0.88
C GLU A 332 -0.78 -17.10 -0.50
N MET A 333 0.32 -16.37 -0.68
CA MET A 333 0.73 -15.89 -2.00
C MET A 333 1.78 -16.79 -2.65
N TYR A 334 1.68 -16.94 -3.96
CA TYR A 334 2.79 -17.33 -4.82
C TYR A 334 3.44 -16.08 -5.38
N LEU A 335 4.76 -15.97 -5.27
CA LEU A 335 5.53 -14.81 -5.71
C LEU A 335 6.66 -15.21 -6.65
N GLY A 336 6.70 -14.59 -7.83
CA GLY A 336 7.82 -14.63 -8.76
C GLY A 336 8.58 -13.31 -8.79
N LEU A 337 9.90 -13.37 -8.60
CA LEU A 337 10.80 -12.22 -8.76
C LEU A 337 11.79 -12.43 -9.92
N HIS A 338 11.92 -11.40 -10.74
CA HIS A 338 12.87 -11.39 -11.84
C HIS A 338 13.45 -9.99 -12.04
N VAL A 339 14.73 -9.89 -12.40
CA VAL A 339 15.38 -8.61 -12.73
C VAL A 339 15.70 -8.57 -14.21
N GLY A 340 15.31 -7.49 -14.88
CA GLY A 340 15.59 -7.33 -16.29
C GLY A 340 15.09 -6.02 -16.87
N LYS A 341 15.46 -5.79 -18.13
CA LYS A 341 15.07 -4.59 -18.87
C LYS A 341 13.62 -4.67 -19.33
N VAL A 342 12.86 -3.62 -19.08
CA VAL A 342 11.46 -3.46 -19.52
C VAL A 342 11.26 -2.10 -20.19
N PHE A 343 10.23 -2.02 -21.02
CA PHE A 343 9.70 -0.74 -21.50
C PHE A 343 8.60 -0.30 -20.56
N TYR A 344 8.72 0.89 -19.98
CA TYR A 344 7.78 1.46 -19.04
C TYR A 344 7.15 2.72 -19.61
N GLY A 345 5.83 2.76 -19.70
CA GLY A 345 5.12 3.92 -20.24
C GLY A 345 3.70 3.63 -20.72
N ASN A 346 3.15 4.58 -21.47
CA ASN A 346 1.77 4.52 -21.97
C ASN A 346 1.63 3.56 -23.15
N VAL A 347 0.82 2.52 -22.98
CA VAL A 347 0.51 1.53 -24.01
C VAL A 347 -1.00 1.39 -24.13
N GLY A 348 -1.53 1.35 -25.36
CA GLY A 348 -2.97 1.22 -25.56
C GLY A 348 -3.46 1.82 -26.87
N SER A 349 -4.75 2.13 -26.95
CA SER A 349 -5.42 2.78 -28.07
C SER A 349 -5.46 4.31 -27.89
N ARG A 350 -6.15 5.03 -28.79
CA ARG A 350 -6.38 6.49 -28.64
C ARG A 350 -7.30 6.83 -27.47
N GLU A 351 -8.23 5.94 -27.15
CA GLU A 351 -9.28 6.16 -26.15
C GLU A 351 -8.97 5.48 -24.81
N ARG A 352 -7.99 4.56 -24.78
CA ARG A 352 -7.61 3.83 -23.58
C ARG A 352 -6.11 3.60 -23.56
N LEU A 353 -5.43 4.33 -22.67
CA LEU A 353 -4.01 4.13 -22.36
C LEU A 353 -3.88 3.40 -21.01
N ASP A 354 -2.90 2.52 -20.92
CA ASP A 354 -2.51 1.78 -19.74
C ASP A 354 -1.03 2.10 -19.47
N PHE A 355 -0.75 2.69 -18.32
CA PHE A 355 0.62 2.99 -17.91
C PHE A 355 1.22 1.72 -17.30
N THR A 356 2.09 1.04 -18.04
CA THR A 356 2.52 -0.29 -17.62
C THR A 356 3.92 -0.65 -18.10
N VAL A 357 4.44 -1.77 -17.59
CA VAL A 357 5.68 -2.37 -18.05
C VAL A 357 5.42 -3.45 -19.07
N ILE A 358 6.23 -3.45 -20.13
CA ILE A 358 6.18 -4.45 -21.20
C ILE A 358 7.58 -4.96 -21.47
N GLY A 359 7.70 -6.26 -21.61
CA GLY A 359 8.93 -6.89 -22.08
C GLY A 359 9.04 -8.35 -21.68
N PRO A 360 10.06 -9.05 -22.18
CA PRO A 360 10.32 -10.44 -21.83
C PRO A 360 10.42 -10.67 -20.32
N ALA A 361 11.01 -9.72 -19.58
CA ALA A 361 11.16 -9.79 -18.13
C ALA A 361 9.83 -9.91 -17.36
N VAL A 362 8.76 -9.26 -17.84
CA VAL A 362 7.42 -9.37 -17.24
C VAL A 362 6.85 -10.77 -17.43
N ASN A 363 7.02 -11.33 -18.62
CA ASN A 363 6.60 -12.69 -18.94
C ASN A 363 7.41 -13.74 -18.17
N GLU A 364 8.68 -13.48 -17.90
CA GLU A 364 9.52 -14.35 -17.07
C GLU A 364 9.03 -14.34 -15.61
N ALA A 365 8.75 -13.17 -15.03
CA ALA A 365 8.24 -13.05 -13.66
C ALA A 365 6.91 -13.79 -13.47
N SER A 366 5.94 -13.59 -14.37
CA SER A 366 4.62 -14.25 -14.26
C SER A 366 4.72 -15.78 -14.39
N ARG A 367 5.60 -16.28 -15.27
CA ARG A 367 5.85 -17.72 -15.38
C ARG A 367 6.56 -18.29 -14.17
N ILE A 368 7.49 -17.53 -13.57
CA ILE A 368 8.13 -17.91 -12.31
C ILE A 368 7.08 -18.03 -11.21
N ALA A 369 6.18 -17.06 -11.06
CA ALA A 369 5.08 -17.12 -10.09
C ALA A 369 4.18 -18.35 -10.31
N ALA A 370 3.83 -18.65 -11.57
CA ALA A 370 3.01 -19.84 -11.89
C ALA A 370 3.70 -21.17 -11.52
N MET A 371 5.04 -21.23 -11.57
CA MET A 371 5.79 -22.43 -11.20
C MET A 371 5.85 -22.68 -9.69
N CYS A 372 5.59 -21.68 -8.84
CA CYS A 372 5.57 -21.82 -7.39
C CYS A 372 4.75 -23.04 -6.94
N ARG A 373 3.61 -23.26 -7.61
CA ARG A 373 2.72 -24.42 -7.38
C ARG A 373 3.39 -25.76 -7.68
N SER A 374 4.10 -25.88 -8.79
CA SER A 374 4.73 -27.15 -9.21
C SER A 374 5.98 -27.48 -8.40
N VAL A 375 6.66 -26.46 -7.88
CA VAL A 375 7.86 -26.61 -7.05
C VAL A 375 7.50 -26.69 -5.56
N ASP A 376 6.23 -26.44 -5.21
CA ASP A 376 5.72 -26.36 -3.84
C ASP A 376 6.55 -25.39 -2.97
N GLN A 377 6.76 -24.18 -3.49
CA GLN A 377 7.47 -23.11 -2.79
C GLN A 377 6.72 -21.80 -2.98
N PRO A 378 6.58 -20.98 -1.92
CA PRO A 378 5.79 -19.75 -1.98
C PRO A 378 6.47 -18.64 -2.78
N VAL A 379 7.80 -18.61 -2.82
CA VAL A 379 8.57 -17.56 -3.51
C VAL A 379 9.61 -18.22 -4.42
N LEU A 380 9.63 -17.82 -5.68
CA LEU A 380 10.67 -18.19 -6.63
C LEU A 380 11.33 -16.96 -7.26
N THR A 381 12.62 -17.08 -7.55
CA THR A 381 13.43 -16.03 -8.18
C THR A 381 14.14 -16.57 -9.42
N SER A 382 14.30 -15.75 -10.45
CA SER A 382 15.12 -16.09 -11.62
C SER A 382 16.62 -16.20 -11.27
N SER A 383 17.41 -16.86 -12.13
CA SER A 383 18.89 -16.80 -12.03
C SER A 383 19.42 -15.39 -12.17
N ALA A 384 18.87 -14.59 -13.08
CA ALA A 384 19.26 -13.19 -13.25
C ALA A 384 19.15 -12.41 -11.94
N PHE A 385 18.12 -12.67 -11.13
CA PHE A 385 17.95 -12.07 -9.81
C PHE A 385 18.99 -12.61 -8.81
N ALA A 386 19.22 -13.92 -8.81
CA ALA A 386 20.15 -14.56 -7.88
C ALA A 386 21.63 -14.22 -8.14
N ASP A 387 21.96 -13.88 -9.39
CA ASP A 387 23.31 -13.51 -9.81
C ASP A 387 23.63 -12.02 -9.56
N VAL A 388 22.68 -11.22 -9.09
CA VAL A 388 22.95 -9.85 -8.59
C VAL A 388 23.78 -9.91 -7.32
N ASP A 389 24.75 -9.01 -7.20
CA ASP A 389 25.68 -8.96 -6.09
C ASP A 389 24.96 -8.93 -4.73
N GLY A 390 25.46 -9.74 -3.80
CA GLY A 390 24.89 -9.89 -2.46
C GLY A 390 23.63 -10.77 -2.37
N MET A 391 22.89 -10.99 -3.46
CA MET A 391 21.63 -11.73 -3.40
C MET A 391 21.85 -13.22 -3.15
N ARG A 392 22.83 -13.84 -3.79
CA ARG A 392 23.10 -15.29 -3.70
C ARG A 392 23.28 -15.84 -2.28
N ARG A 393 23.69 -15.03 -1.31
CA ARG A 393 23.85 -15.46 0.10
C ARG A 393 22.53 -15.59 0.84
N ARG A 394 21.50 -14.87 0.39
CA ARG A 394 20.11 -14.96 0.85
C ARG A 394 19.32 -16.03 0.08
N LEU A 395 20.04 -16.70 -0.83
CA LEU A 395 19.76 -17.58 -1.98
C LEU A 395 19.79 -19.15 -1.85
N VAL A 396 18.69 -19.90 -1.76
CA VAL A 396 18.72 -21.40 -1.81
C VAL A 396 18.45 -21.88 -3.23
N SER A 397 18.87 -23.08 -3.63
CA SER A 397 18.59 -23.60 -4.98
C SER A 397 17.52 -24.68 -4.97
N VAL A 398 16.44 -24.49 -5.72
CA VAL A 398 15.43 -25.55 -5.98
C VAL A 398 15.70 -26.40 -7.22
N GLY A 399 16.66 -26.03 -8.08
CA GLY A 399 17.00 -26.81 -9.28
C GLY A 399 16.96 -26.00 -10.57
N ARG A 400 16.74 -26.68 -11.71
CA ARG A 400 16.68 -26.08 -13.04
C ARG A 400 15.33 -26.42 -13.68
N TYR A 401 14.61 -25.40 -14.15
CA TYR A 401 13.28 -25.56 -14.75
C TYR A 401 13.24 -24.80 -16.08
N ALA A 402 12.67 -25.42 -17.10
CA ALA A 402 12.46 -24.78 -18.40
C ALA A 402 11.15 -23.98 -18.39
N LEU A 403 11.22 -22.69 -18.73
CA LEU A 403 10.04 -21.87 -18.95
C LEU A 403 9.54 -22.05 -20.39
N ARG A 404 8.26 -22.41 -20.55
CA ARG A 404 7.63 -22.45 -21.89
C ARG A 404 7.68 -21.06 -22.53
N GLY A 405 8.05 -20.99 -23.82
CA GLY A 405 7.98 -19.75 -24.61
C GLY A 405 9.10 -18.73 -24.37
N VAL A 406 10.10 -19.02 -23.53
CA VAL A 406 11.31 -18.20 -23.41
C VAL A 406 12.35 -18.73 -24.41
N ALA A 407 12.54 -18.02 -25.52
CA ALA A 407 13.54 -18.40 -26.51
C ALA A 407 14.95 -18.13 -25.95
N ALA A 408 15.76 -19.18 -25.80
CA ALA A 408 17.21 -19.01 -25.73
C ALA A 408 17.66 -18.39 -27.07
N ARG A 409 18.21 -17.18 -27.05
CA ARG A 409 18.75 -16.55 -28.27
C ARG A 409 19.95 -17.37 -28.79
N ARG A 410 19.64 -18.25 -29.75
CA ARG A 410 20.40 -18.87 -30.86
C ARG A 410 21.58 -19.85 -30.62
N CYS A 411 21.38 -21.05 -31.21
CA CYS A 411 22.24 -21.84 -32.13
C CYS A 411 23.42 -22.71 -31.61
N PHE A 412 23.18 -24.04 -31.63
CA PHE A 412 24.10 -25.22 -31.68
C PHE A 412 24.95 -25.59 -30.42
N PRO A 413 25.26 -26.90 -30.24
CA PRO A 413 24.52 -27.96 -29.53
C PRO A 413 24.79 -27.98 -27.99
N PRO A 414 24.09 -28.82 -27.21
CA PRO A 414 23.21 -28.38 -26.11
C PRO A 414 23.94 -27.57 -25.02
N ALA A 415 23.97 -26.25 -25.18
CA ALA A 415 24.40 -25.34 -24.13
C ALA A 415 23.21 -24.94 -23.25
N ARG A 416 23.18 -25.53 -22.03
CA ARG A 416 22.59 -25.05 -20.76
C ARG A 416 21.44 -24.04 -20.88
N TYR A 417 20.21 -24.55 -20.76
CA TYR A 417 19.00 -23.77 -20.49
C TYR A 417 19.17 -22.89 -19.23
N PRO A 418 18.59 -21.68 -19.18
CA PRO A 418 18.59 -20.86 -17.97
C PRO A 418 17.89 -21.60 -16.84
N VAL A 419 18.52 -21.52 -15.68
CA VAL A 419 18.21 -22.27 -14.47
C VAL A 419 17.46 -21.34 -13.52
N ILE A 420 16.31 -21.75 -13.01
CA ILE A 420 15.56 -20.96 -12.04
C ILE A 420 15.90 -21.46 -10.65
N ARG A 421 16.68 -20.65 -9.94
CA ARG A 421 17.13 -20.92 -8.57
C ARG A 421 16.17 -20.19 -7.61
N ALA A 422 15.05 -20.82 -7.31
CA ALA A 422 14.13 -20.33 -6.29
C ALA A 422 14.63 -20.54 -4.87
N THR A 423 14.18 -19.65 -3.99
CA THR A 423 14.81 -19.43 -2.71
C THR A 423 13.80 -19.08 -1.63
N LEU A 424 13.98 -19.72 -0.48
CA LEU A 424 13.41 -19.30 0.80
C LEU A 424 14.20 -18.11 1.37
N LEU A 425 13.48 -17.07 1.77
CA LEU A 425 13.98 -16.02 2.63
C LEU A 425 14.39 -16.60 3.98
N ASP A 426 15.69 -16.52 4.29
CA ASP A 426 16.21 -16.84 5.62
C ASP A 426 15.88 -15.71 6.59
N ARG A 427 14.80 -15.90 7.36
CA ARG A 427 14.67 -15.40 8.73
C ARG A 427 13.96 -16.45 9.57
N SER A 428 14.75 -17.31 10.21
CA SER A 428 14.54 -17.73 11.61
C SER A 428 13.09 -17.91 12.09
N SER A 429 12.33 -18.83 11.48
CA SER A 429 11.33 -19.70 12.13
C SER A 429 10.52 -20.46 11.08
N SER A 430 11.12 -21.46 10.46
CA SER A 430 10.38 -22.47 9.70
C SER A 430 10.46 -23.80 10.43
N ILE A 431 9.31 -24.37 10.76
CA ILE A 431 9.18 -25.77 11.19
C ILE A 431 9.89 -26.62 10.13
N ALA A 432 10.98 -27.27 10.51
CA ALA A 432 11.70 -28.18 9.63
C ALA A 432 11.14 -29.59 9.83
N PHE A 433 10.56 -30.18 8.79
CA PHE A 433 10.24 -31.60 8.79
C PHE A 433 11.50 -32.41 8.50
N ALA A 434 12.11 -32.98 9.55
CA ALA A 434 13.21 -33.92 9.41
C ALA A 434 12.67 -35.35 9.32
N ARG A 435 13.10 -36.12 8.31
CA ARG A 435 12.92 -37.58 8.28
C ARG A 435 14.05 -38.23 9.08
N ALA A 436 13.73 -38.72 10.28
CA ALA A 436 14.66 -39.52 11.07
C ALA A 436 14.41 -41.03 10.82
N LYS A 437 15.48 -41.82 10.72
CA LYS A 437 15.40 -43.28 10.76
C LYS A 437 15.62 -43.75 12.20
N THR A 438 14.68 -44.52 12.72
CA THR A 438 14.87 -45.20 14.01
C THR A 438 15.95 -46.29 13.91
N ALA A 439 16.52 -46.74 15.03
CA ALA A 439 17.51 -47.82 15.09
C ALA A 439 17.02 -49.17 14.47
N ARG A 440 15.72 -49.28 14.15
CA ARG A 440 15.10 -50.43 13.46
C ARG A 440 14.71 -50.14 12.00
N GLY A 441 15.21 -49.06 11.39
CA GLY A 441 15.06 -48.78 9.96
C GLY A 441 13.74 -48.17 9.49
N ARG A 442 12.78 -47.89 10.38
CA ARG A 442 11.54 -47.17 10.04
C ARG A 442 11.78 -45.66 9.97
N ALA A 443 11.34 -45.04 8.87
CA ALA A 443 11.30 -43.59 8.72
C ALA A 443 10.14 -43.01 9.54
N VAL A 444 10.44 -42.03 10.39
CA VAL A 444 9.45 -41.29 11.17
C VAL A 444 9.57 -39.82 10.80
N THR A 445 8.43 -39.18 10.54
CA THR A 445 8.33 -37.74 10.37
C THR A 445 8.15 -37.13 11.76
N VAL A 446 9.06 -36.26 12.18
CA VAL A 446 8.99 -35.60 13.49
C VAL A 446 8.87 -34.10 13.26
N GLU A 447 7.89 -33.48 13.91
CA GLU A 447 7.82 -32.02 14.03
C GLU A 447 8.86 -31.56 15.05
N ALA A 448 9.78 -30.70 14.63
CA ALA A 448 10.78 -30.12 15.49
C ALA A 448 10.70 -28.59 15.45
N ARG A 449 10.67 -27.97 16.63
CA ARG A 449 10.98 -26.54 16.79
C ARG A 449 12.49 -26.39 16.99
N ALA A 450 13.12 -25.58 16.16
CA ALA A 450 14.53 -25.22 16.30
C ALA A 450 14.63 -23.80 16.88
N SER A 451 15.37 -23.65 17.98
CA SER A 451 15.72 -22.35 18.58
C SER A 451 17.24 -22.22 18.70
N LEU A 452 17.74 -21.01 18.42
CA LEU A 452 19.16 -20.69 18.40
C LEU A 452 19.64 -20.37 19.82
N LEU A 453 20.61 -21.13 20.36
CA LEU A 453 21.01 -21.01 21.76
C LEU A 453 22.22 -20.09 22.02
N GLN A 454 23.15 -19.91 21.08
CA GLN A 454 24.21 -18.88 21.08
C GLN A 454 25.15 -19.06 19.87
N ASP A 455 25.78 -17.98 19.43
CA ASP A 455 26.83 -17.99 18.40
C ASP A 455 28.18 -17.69 19.05
N ASN A 456 29.03 -18.70 19.17
CA ASN A 456 30.44 -18.50 19.51
C ASN A 456 31.28 -19.56 18.81
N ALA A 457 32.27 -19.12 18.04
CA ALA A 457 33.27 -19.94 17.35
C ALA A 457 32.73 -21.00 16.35
N GLY A 458 31.66 -20.68 15.61
CA GLY A 458 31.26 -21.45 14.43
C GLY A 458 30.58 -22.80 14.71
N ILE A 459 30.03 -22.99 15.91
CA ILE A 459 29.21 -24.16 16.26
C ILE A 459 27.75 -23.70 16.43
N ILE A 460 26.86 -24.16 15.55
CA ILE A 460 25.42 -23.96 15.69
C ILE A 460 24.84 -25.08 16.55
N LEU A 461 24.42 -24.76 17.77
CA LEU A 461 23.67 -25.68 18.63
C LEU A 461 22.16 -25.51 18.36
N LEU A 462 21.54 -26.56 17.81
CA LEU A 462 20.10 -26.65 17.63
C LEU A 462 19.49 -27.46 18.78
N ARG A 463 18.55 -26.88 19.53
CA ARG A 463 17.69 -27.65 20.44
C ARG A 463 16.54 -28.27 19.63
N VAL A 464 16.32 -29.57 19.76
CA VAL A 464 15.20 -30.30 19.13
C VAL A 464 14.29 -30.80 20.24
N GLU A 465 13.11 -30.20 20.38
CA GLU A 465 12.08 -30.67 21.32
C GLU A 465 11.06 -31.54 20.60
N SER A 466 10.89 -32.79 21.05
CA SER A 466 9.85 -33.71 20.59
C SER A 466 8.58 -33.50 21.42
N THR A 467 7.42 -33.38 20.76
CA THR A 467 6.10 -33.29 21.42
C THR A 467 5.64 -34.61 22.07
N ARG A 468 6.41 -35.70 21.95
CA ARG A 468 6.17 -36.97 22.67
C ARG A 468 7.43 -37.40 23.44
N ARG A 469 7.38 -37.19 24.77
CA ARG A 469 8.26 -37.69 25.86
C ARG A 469 9.79 -37.67 25.68
N GLN A 470 10.42 -36.88 26.57
CA GLN A 470 11.80 -36.87 27.10
C GLN A 470 12.97 -36.68 26.11
N GLU A 471 13.86 -35.78 26.53
CA GLU A 471 14.93 -35.08 25.79
C GLU A 471 15.90 -35.98 25.01
N LEU A 472 16.19 -35.59 23.77
CA LEU A 472 17.31 -36.09 22.96
C LEU A 472 18.15 -34.89 22.54
N VAL A 473 19.28 -34.67 23.21
CA VAL A 473 20.27 -33.68 22.80
C VAL A 473 21.21 -34.32 21.79
N LEU A 474 21.07 -33.97 20.51
CA LEU A 474 22.01 -34.33 19.44
C LEU A 474 22.80 -33.07 19.05
N GLY A 475 24.04 -32.97 19.55
CA GLY A 475 24.97 -31.92 19.12
C GLY A 475 25.55 -32.25 17.74
N ILE A 476 25.25 -31.44 16.73
CA ILE A 476 25.91 -31.49 15.42
C ILE A 476 26.95 -30.36 15.38
N SER A 477 28.23 -30.71 15.26
CA SER A 477 29.32 -29.76 15.06
C SER A 477 29.62 -29.60 13.57
N TRP A 478 29.65 -28.37 13.08
CA TRP A 478 30.08 -28.02 11.72
C TRP A 478 31.36 -27.19 11.82
N ARG A 479 32.38 -27.47 11.02
CA ARG A 479 33.57 -26.61 10.87
C ARG A 479 33.67 -26.15 9.42
N ALA A 480 33.70 -24.83 9.22
CA ALA A 480 33.94 -24.20 7.94
C ALA A 480 35.42 -24.28 7.53
N GLY A 481 35.69 -24.88 6.37
CA GLY A 481 36.76 -24.48 5.45
C GLY A 481 38.21 -24.86 5.80
N GLU A 482 38.73 -25.90 5.14
CA GLU A 482 40.12 -25.89 4.64
C GLU A 482 40.14 -26.29 3.16
N SER A 483 40.73 -25.40 2.36
CA SER A 483 40.98 -25.52 0.93
C SER A 483 42.08 -26.53 0.61
N LYS A 484 41.90 -27.38 -0.40
CA LYS A 484 43.03 -27.97 -1.13
C LYS A 484 42.91 -27.70 -2.63
N GLN A 485 43.81 -26.85 -3.12
CA GLN A 485 44.16 -26.67 -4.52
C GLN A 485 44.63 -28.01 -5.12
N HIS A 486 44.04 -28.42 -6.25
CA HIS A 486 44.65 -29.42 -7.11
C HIS A 486 45.46 -28.70 -8.20
N ARG A 487 46.79 -28.83 -8.12
CA ARG A 487 47.73 -28.51 -9.19
C ARG A 487 48.03 -29.82 -9.96
N ASN A 488 47.90 -29.75 -11.27
CA ASN A 488 48.29 -30.80 -12.22
C ASN A 488 49.78 -31.10 -12.14
N GLU A 489 50.19 -32.37 -12.11
CA GLU A 489 51.42 -32.84 -12.75
C GLU A 489 51.48 -34.38 -12.89
N ARG A 490 52.25 -34.83 -13.89
CA ARG A 490 52.19 -36.12 -14.57
C ARG A 490 53.18 -37.16 -14.03
N LYS A 491 52.89 -38.43 -14.37
CA LYS A 491 53.80 -39.57 -14.72
C LYS A 491 54.37 -40.53 -13.65
N CYS A 492 54.10 -41.81 -13.95
CA CYS A 492 55.00 -42.99 -14.03
C CYS A 492 55.26 -43.94 -12.84
N CYS A 493 55.10 -45.23 -13.20
CA CYS A 493 55.29 -46.51 -12.50
C CYS A 493 56.68 -46.75 -11.87
N HIS A 494 56.75 -47.49 -10.74
CA HIS A 494 57.51 -48.76 -10.58
C HIS A 494 57.33 -49.45 -9.20
N ARG A 495 57.77 -50.72 -9.15
CA ARG A 495 57.51 -51.87 -8.24
C ARG A 495 57.91 -51.77 -6.74
N LYS A 496 57.22 -52.62 -5.93
CA LYS A 496 57.40 -53.13 -4.53
C LYS A 496 58.81 -53.71 -4.21
N PRO A 497 59.23 -54.14 -2.96
CA PRO A 497 58.44 -54.62 -1.78
C PRO A 497 58.94 -54.44 -0.30
N ARG A 498 58.00 -54.67 0.65
CA ARG A 498 58.05 -55.31 2.01
C ARG A 498 58.99 -54.79 3.15
N ARG A 499 58.39 -54.40 4.30
CA ARG A 499 58.21 -55.20 5.54
C ARG A 499 57.39 -54.45 6.65
N PHE A 500 56.38 -55.17 7.17
CA PHE A 500 55.73 -55.18 8.51
C PHE A 500 56.04 -54.08 9.56
N ARG A 501 55.05 -53.49 10.27
CA ARG A 501 54.11 -54.13 11.23
C ARG A 501 52.85 -53.26 11.52
N LYS A 502 51.71 -53.97 11.68
CA LYS A 502 50.57 -53.85 12.64
C LYS A 502 50.11 -52.43 13.06
N HIS A 503 48.85 -52.00 12.95
CA HIS A 503 47.62 -52.67 13.40
C HIS A 503 46.35 -52.23 12.64
N ALA A 504 45.37 -53.16 12.62
CA ALA A 504 43.93 -53.02 12.41
C ALA A 504 43.42 -52.48 11.06
N LYS A 505 43.16 -53.46 10.18
CA LYS A 505 42.22 -53.44 9.05
C LYS A 505 40.88 -52.80 9.46
N ALA A 506 40.26 -51.91 8.66
CA ALA A 506 39.79 -52.11 7.29
C ALA A 506 38.59 -53.09 7.28
N THR A 507 37.55 -52.98 6.45
CA THR A 507 37.36 -52.28 5.18
C THR A 507 35.88 -52.62 4.82
N THR A 508 34.99 -51.67 4.51
CA THR A 508 34.70 -51.16 3.14
C THR A 508 33.67 -52.06 2.38
N PRO A 509 33.32 -51.80 1.10
CA PRO A 509 32.00 -51.30 0.67
C PRO A 509 31.34 -52.19 -0.42
N ILE A 510 30.07 -52.00 -0.80
CA ILE A 510 29.53 -52.49 -2.09
C ILE A 510 28.43 -51.50 -2.53
N ALA A 511 28.63 -50.64 -3.54
CA ALA A 511 28.67 -50.81 -5.00
C ALA A 511 27.28 -50.71 -5.66
N TYR A 512 27.20 -49.82 -6.66
CA TYR A 512 26.13 -49.71 -7.64
C TYR A 512 26.26 -50.82 -8.69
N ALA A 513 25.14 -51.39 -9.13
CA ALA A 513 25.03 -52.12 -10.39
C ALA A 513 23.67 -51.85 -11.05
N SER A 514 23.72 -51.59 -12.35
CA SER A 514 22.61 -51.48 -13.30
C SER A 514 22.41 -52.82 -14.02
N HIS A 515 21.17 -53.29 -14.18
CA HIS A 515 20.52 -53.70 -15.45
C HIS A 515 19.23 -54.53 -15.26
N ALA A 516 18.21 -54.12 -16.03
CA ALA A 516 17.26 -54.89 -16.87
C ALA A 516 16.34 -56.02 -16.33
N THR A 517 15.07 -55.93 -16.76
CA THR A 517 14.03 -56.99 -17.00
C THR A 517 13.64 -57.85 -15.79
N GLN A 518 12.37 -57.97 -15.39
CA GLN A 518 11.09 -58.14 -16.10
C GLN A 518 9.96 -57.35 -15.42
#